data_AF-A0A5F2BY43-F1
#
_entry.id   AF-A0A5F2BY43-F1
#
_cell.length_a   1.000
_cell.length_b   1.000
_cell.length_c   1.000
_cell.angle_alpha   90.00
_cell.angle_beta   90.00
_cell.angle_gamma   90.00
#
_symmetry.space_group_name_H-M   'P 1'
#
loop_
_entity.id
_entity.type
_entity.pdbx_description
1 polymer ?
#
loop_
_entity_poly.entity_id
_entity_poly.type
_entity_poly.pdbx_seq_one_letter_code
_entity_poly.pdbx_strand_id
1 'polypeptide(L)'
;MDFFKLNAVSKIWAAVFVAGLVFSNYYLYSTTNSKLESYKSEPPFLRFDFTDSYLVDRSSQAPYLADGNLDTEWRKLRPSSMKTDFDLELRLSHRLKSGVYVPTNWKGLNIIACSKNTPPLSLKILEREAINVDKESRLPNDTEYSSIVLDFSKSEIATIYLKKDAGPVPQKEYPKGIWIWAVQGIFENIGPDSCIKDIQLFE
;
A
#
# COMPACT_ATOMS: atom_id res chain seq x y z
N MET A 1 -14.43 -36.00 -51.70
CA MET A 1 -13.60 -35.53 -50.57
C MET A 1 -14.51 -35.27 -49.38
N ASP A 2 -14.68 -36.32 -48.58
CA ASP A 2 -15.04 -36.42 -47.15
C ASP A 2 -15.85 -35.31 -46.44
N PHE A 3 -17.17 -35.36 -46.57
CA PHE A 3 -18.12 -34.71 -45.65
C PHE A 3 -17.92 -35.16 -44.18
N PHE A 4 -17.43 -36.39 -43.97
CA PHE A 4 -17.09 -36.93 -42.65
C PHE A 4 -15.88 -36.25 -42.00
N LYS A 5 -14.90 -35.76 -42.78
CA LYS A 5 -13.73 -35.04 -42.24
C LYS A 5 -14.09 -33.63 -41.77
N LEU A 6 -14.94 -32.92 -42.50
CA LEU A 6 -15.46 -31.59 -42.11
C LEU A 6 -16.20 -31.63 -40.77
N ASN A 7 -16.97 -32.70 -40.53
CA ASN A 7 -17.74 -32.87 -39.30
C ASN A 7 -16.86 -33.19 -38.08
N ALA A 8 -15.75 -33.91 -38.28
CA ALA A 8 -14.76 -34.18 -37.23
C ALA A 8 -13.94 -32.92 -36.87
N VAL A 9 -13.52 -32.14 -37.87
CA VAL A 9 -12.78 -30.88 -37.66
C VAL A 9 -13.64 -29.86 -36.90
N SER A 10 -14.92 -29.73 -37.24
CA SER A 10 -15.86 -28.86 -36.50
C SER A 10 -16.03 -29.27 -35.04
N LYS A 11 -16.13 -30.58 -34.76
CA LYS A 11 -16.21 -31.10 -33.38
C LYS A 11 -14.93 -30.87 -32.58
N ILE A 12 -13.76 -31.01 -33.20
CA ILE A 12 -12.47 -30.72 -32.56
C ILE A 12 -12.38 -29.22 -32.22
N TRP A 13 -12.75 -28.33 -33.13
CA TRP A 13 -12.77 -26.89 -32.86
C TRP A 13 -13.79 -26.51 -31.78
N ALA A 14 -14.96 -27.13 -31.76
CA ALA A 14 -15.94 -26.94 -30.69
C ALA A 14 -15.38 -27.40 -29.33
N ALA A 15 -14.69 -28.54 -29.27
CA ALA A 15 -14.05 -29.01 -28.05
C ALA A 15 -12.90 -28.09 -27.59
N VAL A 16 -12.08 -27.59 -28.51
CA VAL A 16 -11.02 -26.60 -28.22
C VAL A 16 -11.62 -25.30 -27.70
N PHE A 17 -12.73 -24.83 -28.30
CA PHE A 17 -13.43 -23.63 -27.84
C PHE A 17 -13.99 -23.79 -26.43
N VAL A 18 -14.66 -24.90 -26.14
CA VAL A 18 -15.19 -25.21 -24.80
C VAL A 18 -14.05 -25.33 -23.79
N ALA A 19 -12.97 -26.04 -24.13
CA ALA A 19 -11.79 -26.13 -23.28
C ALA A 19 -11.19 -24.74 -23.00
N GLY A 20 -11.06 -23.90 -24.03
CA GLY A 20 -10.58 -22.51 -23.90
C GLY A 20 -11.45 -21.65 -22.99
N LEU A 21 -12.78 -21.80 -23.05
CA LEU A 21 -13.70 -21.13 -22.13
C LEU A 21 -13.50 -21.60 -20.69
N VAL A 22 -13.36 -22.91 -20.46
CA VAL A 22 -13.11 -23.46 -19.11
C VAL A 22 -11.78 -22.95 -18.56
N PHE A 23 -10.71 -22.98 -19.36
CA PHE A 23 -9.40 -22.46 -18.94
C PHE A 23 -9.43 -20.96 -18.66
N SER A 24 -10.12 -20.17 -19.49
CA SER A 24 -10.24 -18.72 -19.29
C SER A 24 -11.02 -18.39 -18.01
N ASN A 25 -12.12 -19.11 -17.75
CA ASN A 25 -12.89 -18.94 -16.51
C ASN A 25 -12.08 -19.37 -15.27
N TYR A 26 -11.36 -20.49 -15.35
CA TYR A 26 -10.48 -20.92 -14.27
C TYR A 26 -9.36 -19.91 -13.99
N TYR A 27 -8.74 -19.37 -15.04
CA TYR A 27 -7.72 -18.33 -14.93
C TYR A 27 -8.28 -17.06 -14.27
N LEU A 28 -9.44 -16.58 -14.71
CA LEU A 28 -10.11 -15.43 -14.09
C LEU A 28 -10.44 -15.69 -12.62
N TYR A 29 -10.98 -16.87 -12.30
CA TYR A 29 -11.31 -17.24 -10.92
C TYR A 29 -10.06 -17.27 -10.04
N SER A 30 -9.02 -17.98 -10.46
CA SER A 30 -7.76 -18.12 -9.71
C SER A 30 -7.07 -16.78 -9.46
N THR A 31 -6.96 -15.95 -10.51
CA THR A 31 -6.32 -14.63 -10.40
C THR A 31 -7.15 -13.65 -9.57
N THR A 32 -8.48 -13.70 -9.67
CA THR A 32 -9.37 -12.82 -8.90
C THR A 32 -9.38 -13.22 -7.42
N ASN A 33 -9.41 -14.51 -7.10
CA ASN A 33 -9.46 -14.97 -5.72
C ASN A 33 -8.17 -14.63 -4.97
N SER A 34 -7.00 -14.81 -5.61
CA SER A 34 -5.71 -14.39 -5.06
C SER A 34 -5.66 -12.89 -4.76
N LYS A 35 -6.14 -12.06 -5.71
CA LYS A 35 -6.27 -10.62 -5.49
C LYS A 35 -7.22 -10.30 -4.34
N LEU A 36 -8.39 -10.93 -4.27
CA LEU A 36 -9.38 -10.71 -3.20
C LEU A 36 -8.83 -11.06 -1.82
N GLU A 37 -8.07 -12.14 -1.69
CA GLU A 37 -7.42 -12.47 -0.42
C GLU A 37 -6.39 -11.41 -0.01
N SER A 38 -5.58 -10.92 -0.97
CA SER A 38 -4.68 -9.78 -0.74
C SER A 38 -5.45 -8.50 -0.35
N TYR A 39 -6.59 -8.21 -1.00
CA TYR A 39 -7.46 -7.08 -0.66
C TYR A 39 -8.04 -7.18 0.76
N LYS A 40 -8.34 -8.41 1.23
CA LYS A 40 -8.87 -8.64 2.58
C LYS A 40 -7.82 -8.43 3.66
N SER A 41 -6.56 -8.80 3.38
CA SER A 41 -5.46 -8.59 4.33
C SER A 41 -4.93 -7.15 4.30
N GLU A 42 -4.83 -6.57 3.11
CA GLU A 42 -4.24 -5.25 2.86
C GLU A 42 -5.03 -4.52 1.77
N PRO A 43 -6.04 -3.69 2.13
CA PRO A 43 -6.75 -2.90 1.13
C PRO A 43 -5.78 -1.94 0.41
N PRO A 44 -6.12 -1.49 -0.81
CA PRO A 44 -5.25 -0.66 -1.62
C PRO A 44 -5.17 0.71 -0.96
N PHE A 45 -4.11 0.93 -0.22
CA PHE A 45 -3.82 2.21 0.39
C PHE A 45 -3.12 3.10 -0.63
N LEU A 46 -3.44 4.40 -0.62
CA LEU A 46 -2.80 5.36 -1.50
C LEU A 46 -1.29 5.39 -1.26
N ARG A 47 -0.51 5.35 -2.34
CA ARG A 47 0.94 5.48 -2.31
C ARG A 47 1.39 6.38 -3.43
N PHE A 48 1.94 7.53 -3.07
CA PHE A 48 2.45 8.51 -4.01
C PHE A 48 3.95 8.68 -3.83
N ASP A 49 4.65 8.65 -4.96
CA ASP A 49 6.03 9.10 -5.10
C ASP A 49 5.99 10.40 -5.92
N PHE A 50 6.23 11.54 -5.28
CA PHE A 50 6.21 12.85 -5.94
C PHE A 50 7.54 13.21 -6.61
N THR A 51 8.55 12.35 -6.45
CA THR A 51 9.86 12.49 -7.09
C THR A 51 9.87 11.82 -8.47
N ASP A 52 8.93 10.90 -8.73
CA ASP A 52 8.91 10.03 -9.91
C ASP A 52 10.27 9.34 -10.11
N SER A 53 10.86 8.83 -9.04
CA SER A 53 12.20 8.23 -9.07
C SER A 53 12.24 6.95 -9.92
N TYR A 54 11.09 6.31 -10.10
CA TYR A 54 10.91 5.18 -11.01
C TYR A 54 11.28 5.49 -12.48
N LEU A 55 11.30 6.77 -12.87
CA LEU A 55 11.73 7.19 -14.21
C LEU A 55 13.26 7.13 -14.40
N VAL A 56 14.03 7.16 -13.30
CA VAL A 56 15.49 6.90 -13.32
C VAL A 56 15.75 5.42 -13.15
N ASP A 57 15.10 4.79 -12.18
CA ASP A 57 15.26 3.37 -11.88
C ASP A 57 13.90 2.69 -11.69
N ARG A 58 13.53 1.82 -12.62
CA ARG A 58 12.26 1.09 -12.60
C ARG A 58 12.08 0.19 -11.38
N SER A 59 13.16 -0.12 -10.65
CA SER A 59 13.13 -0.86 -9.40
C SER A 59 12.83 0.02 -8.17
N SER A 60 12.69 1.34 -8.32
CA SER A 60 12.32 2.26 -7.25
C SER A 60 10.87 2.74 -7.41
N GLN A 61 9.90 1.92 -7.02
CA GLN A 61 8.48 2.21 -7.18
C GLN A 61 7.81 2.55 -5.85
N ALA A 62 6.83 3.47 -5.87
CA ALA A 62 6.09 3.88 -4.67
C ALA A 62 5.48 2.72 -3.85
N PRO A 63 4.99 1.61 -4.46
CA PRO A 63 4.51 0.47 -3.68
C PRO A 63 5.54 -0.13 -2.74
N TYR A 64 6.83 -0.08 -3.08
CA TYR A 64 7.91 -0.68 -2.28
C TYR A 64 8.17 0.05 -0.97
N LEU A 65 7.60 1.24 -0.76
CA LEU A 65 7.70 1.93 0.53
C LEU A 65 6.93 1.24 1.66
N ALA A 66 5.95 0.38 1.35
CA ALA A 66 5.03 -0.22 2.32
C ALA A 66 4.46 -1.56 1.83
N ASP A 67 5.27 -2.42 1.22
CA ASP A 67 4.84 -3.72 0.67
C ASP A 67 5.15 -4.92 1.56
N GLY A 68 5.82 -4.71 2.71
CA GLY A 68 6.19 -5.81 3.62
C GLY A 68 7.39 -6.63 3.14
N ASN A 69 8.05 -6.25 2.04
CA ASN A 69 9.13 -6.99 1.44
C ASN A 69 10.47 -6.26 1.62
N LEU A 70 11.43 -6.89 2.29
CA LEU A 70 12.73 -6.27 2.58
C LEU A 70 13.75 -6.42 1.43
N ASP A 71 13.38 -7.12 0.36
CA ASP A 71 14.18 -7.27 -0.86
C ASP A 71 13.87 -6.18 -1.90
N THR A 72 12.81 -5.39 -1.69
CA THR A 72 12.45 -4.23 -2.52
C THR A 72 12.85 -2.93 -1.83
N GLU A 73 13.06 -1.88 -2.62
CA GLU A 73 13.57 -0.61 -2.12
C GLU A 73 12.96 0.56 -2.90
N TRP A 74 12.70 1.67 -2.22
CA TRP A 74 12.40 2.96 -2.83
C TRP A 74 13.52 3.95 -2.55
N ARG A 75 13.93 4.69 -3.59
CA ARG A 75 15.04 5.65 -3.55
C ARG A 75 14.57 7.01 -4.05
N LYS A 76 15.02 8.08 -3.39
CA LYS A 76 14.90 9.46 -3.90
C LYS A 76 16.03 9.74 -4.88
N LEU A 77 15.76 9.52 -6.16
CA LEU A 77 16.69 9.76 -7.28
C LEU A 77 16.44 11.08 -8.00
N ARG A 78 15.34 11.77 -7.68
CA ARG A 78 14.90 13.01 -8.33
C ARG A 78 14.35 14.00 -7.29
N PRO A 79 14.31 15.30 -7.62
CA PRO A 79 13.63 16.29 -6.78
C PRO A 79 12.12 16.03 -6.77
N SER A 80 11.48 16.34 -5.65
CA SER A 80 10.02 16.25 -5.54
C SER A 80 9.33 17.39 -6.27
N SER A 81 8.20 17.08 -6.90
CA SER A 81 7.25 18.05 -7.45
C SER A 81 6.38 18.71 -6.37
N MET A 82 6.35 18.15 -5.17
CA MET A 82 5.57 18.61 -4.02
C MET A 82 6.49 18.98 -2.85
N LYS A 83 5.91 19.49 -1.76
CA LYS A 83 6.67 19.75 -0.52
C LYS A 83 7.16 18.48 0.17
N THR A 84 6.58 17.33 -0.17
CA THR A 84 6.91 16.01 0.36
C THR A 84 7.44 15.11 -0.74
N ASP A 85 8.33 14.17 -0.44
CA ASP A 85 8.85 13.24 -1.44
C ASP A 85 7.88 12.09 -1.70
N PHE A 86 7.21 11.61 -0.64
CA PHE A 86 6.17 10.60 -0.73
C PHE A 86 5.02 10.86 0.25
N ASP A 87 3.85 10.31 -0.06
CA ASP A 87 2.66 10.25 0.80
C ASP A 87 2.07 8.84 0.72
N LEU A 88 1.95 8.18 1.87
CA LEU A 88 1.54 6.79 1.97
C LEU A 88 0.45 6.64 3.01
N GLU A 89 -0.63 6.00 2.63
CA GLU A 89 -1.55 5.38 3.55
C GLU A 89 -1.03 3.99 3.96
N LEU A 90 -1.17 3.65 5.24
CA LEU A 90 -0.63 2.41 5.80
C LEU A 90 -1.76 1.45 6.17
N ARG A 91 -2.45 1.66 7.29
CA ARG A 91 -3.54 0.78 7.74
C ARG A 91 -4.64 1.57 8.47
N LEU A 92 -5.85 1.04 8.44
CA LEU A 92 -6.95 1.56 9.24
C LEU A 92 -6.67 1.39 10.74
N SER A 93 -7.05 2.40 11.50
CA SER A 93 -7.10 2.37 12.97
C SER A 93 -8.05 1.31 13.51
N HIS A 94 -9.14 1.00 12.79
CA HIS A 94 -10.17 0.08 13.22
C HIS A 94 -10.42 -1.03 12.18
N ARG A 95 -10.81 -2.22 12.65
CA ARG A 95 -11.26 -3.34 11.80
C ARG A 95 -12.70 -3.70 12.15
N LEU A 96 -13.52 -3.97 11.13
CA LEU A 96 -14.91 -4.40 11.32
C LEU A 96 -14.94 -5.83 11.89
N LYS A 97 -15.52 -6.00 13.07
CA LYS A 97 -15.75 -7.29 13.74
C LYS A 97 -17.18 -7.35 14.25
N SER A 98 -17.96 -8.32 13.74
CA SER A 98 -19.35 -8.55 14.19
C SER A 98 -20.26 -7.31 14.16
N GLY A 99 -20.14 -6.46 13.13
CA GLY A 99 -20.96 -5.25 12.98
C GLY A 99 -20.49 -4.04 13.81
N VAL A 100 -19.31 -4.11 14.42
CA VAL A 100 -18.67 -3.01 15.15
C VAL A 100 -17.24 -2.83 14.66
N TYR A 101 -16.82 -1.59 14.43
CA TYR A 101 -15.43 -1.26 14.16
C TYR A 101 -14.66 -1.24 15.48
N VAL A 102 -13.76 -2.20 15.65
CA VAL A 102 -12.94 -2.34 16.85
C VAL A 102 -11.55 -1.78 16.57
N PRO A 103 -10.98 -0.95 17.46
CA PRO A 103 -9.61 -0.48 17.32
C PRO A 103 -8.62 -1.63 17.18
N THR A 104 -7.65 -1.45 16.29
CA THR A 104 -6.47 -2.29 16.22
C THR A 104 -5.43 -1.72 17.17
N ASN A 105 -4.75 -2.58 17.92
CA ASN A 105 -3.74 -2.18 18.90
C ASN A 105 -2.40 -1.84 18.22
N TRP A 106 -2.39 -0.85 17.34
CA TRP A 106 -1.16 -0.40 16.70
C TRP A 106 -0.21 0.21 17.75
N LYS A 107 0.91 -0.46 18.03
CA LYS A 107 1.94 0.01 18.96
C LYS A 107 2.86 1.05 18.35
N GLY A 108 3.08 1.01 17.04
CA GLY A 108 4.09 1.85 16.43
C GLY A 108 4.32 1.63 14.95
N LEU A 109 5.29 2.39 14.44
CA LEU A 109 5.83 2.33 13.10
C LEU A 109 7.31 1.93 13.15
N ASN A 110 7.72 1.03 12.26
CA ASN A 110 9.12 0.79 11.95
C ASN A 110 9.41 1.36 10.57
N ILE A 111 10.39 2.26 10.51
CA ILE A 111 10.92 2.81 9.26
C ILE A 111 12.26 2.15 9.01
N ILE A 112 12.36 1.42 7.90
CA ILE A 112 13.53 0.60 7.60
C ILE A 112 14.26 1.26 6.43
N ALA A 113 15.41 1.86 6.70
CA ALA A 113 16.30 2.41 5.70
C ALA A 113 17.10 1.30 4.99
N CYS A 114 17.63 1.62 3.81
CA CYS A 114 18.45 0.66 3.05
C CYS A 114 19.86 0.50 3.64
N SER A 115 20.36 1.52 4.36
CA SER A 115 21.65 1.46 5.04
C SER A 115 21.74 2.48 6.19
N LYS A 116 22.76 2.35 7.03
CA LYS A 116 23.09 3.34 8.07
C LYS A 116 23.58 4.69 7.52
N ASN A 117 23.96 4.72 6.25
CA ASN A 117 24.41 5.94 5.59
C ASN A 117 23.25 6.73 4.98
N THR A 118 22.02 6.21 5.10
CA THR A 118 20.82 6.90 4.61
C THR A 118 20.69 8.25 5.32
N PRO A 119 20.55 9.36 4.56
CA PRO A 119 20.46 10.68 5.15
C PRO A 119 19.21 10.82 6.02
N PRO A 120 19.18 11.82 6.92
CA PRO A 120 18.02 12.04 7.77
C PRO A 120 16.72 12.17 6.98
N LEU A 121 15.69 11.52 7.49
CA LEU A 121 14.33 11.55 6.94
C LEU A 121 13.44 12.37 7.87
N SER A 122 12.91 13.49 7.38
CA SER A 122 11.82 14.19 8.05
C SER A 122 10.51 13.46 7.77
N LEU A 123 9.92 12.84 8.79
CA LEU A 123 8.69 12.08 8.70
C LEU A 123 7.57 12.80 9.44
N LYS A 124 6.42 12.91 8.78
CA LYS A 124 5.15 13.29 9.39
C LYS A 124 4.24 12.08 9.45
N ILE A 125 3.66 11.84 10.61
CA ILE A 125 2.65 10.81 10.83
C ILE A 125 1.31 11.52 10.88
N LEU A 126 0.36 11.03 10.09
CA LEU A 126 -0.94 11.63 9.89
C LEU A 126 -2.05 10.65 10.27
N GLU A 127 -3.13 11.22 10.78
CA GLU A 127 -4.43 10.58 10.88
C GLU A 127 -5.29 11.10 9.75
N ARG A 128 -5.41 10.29 8.70
CA ARG A 128 -6.22 10.60 7.52
C ARG A 128 -7.64 10.12 7.74
N GLU A 129 -8.61 10.98 7.53
CA GLU A 129 -10.02 10.62 7.65
C GLU A 129 -10.38 9.43 6.74
N ALA A 130 -10.98 8.39 7.31
CA ALA A 130 -11.30 7.18 6.58
C ALA A 130 -12.57 7.34 5.70
N ILE A 131 -12.56 8.21 4.70
CA ILE A 131 -13.77 8.44 3.88
C ILE A 131 -13.94 7.40 2.76
N ASN A 132 -15.15 7.28 2.22
CA ASN A 132 -15.36 6.61 0.95
C ASN A 132 -15.29 7.64 -0.18
N VAL A 133 -14.13 7.75 -0.81
CA VAL A 133 -13.87 8.73 -1.88
C VAL A 133 -14.81 8.55 -3.07
N ASP A 134 -15.25 7.31 -3.37
CA ASP A 134 -16.21 7.07 -4.47
C ASP A 134 -17.61 7.64 -4.18
N LYS A 135 -17.94 7.84 -2.89
CA LYS A 135 -19.24 8.36 -2.45
C LYS A 135 -19.19 9.83 -2.03
N GLU A 136 -18.02 10.34 -1.67
CA GLU A 136 -17.82 11.69 -1.17
C GLU A 136 -17.00 12.53 -2.15
N SER A 137 -17.59 13.61 -2.69
CA SER A 137 -16.92 14.50 -3.66
C SER A 137 -15.90 15.46 -3.04
N ARG A 138 -15.26 15.08 -1.93
CA ARG A 138 -14.27 15.88 -1.22
C ARG A 138 -13.05 15.03 -0.88
N LEU A 139 -11.94 15.71 -0.58
CA LEU A 139 -10.75 15.06 -0.05
C LEU A 139 -10.93 14.70 1.44
N PRO A 140 -10.25 13.64 1.92
CA PRO A 140 -10.20 13.35 3.36
C PRO A 140 -9.47 14.47 4.09
N ASN A 141 -9.86 14.71 5.33
CA ASN A 141 -9.11 15.62 6.20
C ASN A 141 -7.94 14.90 6.86
N ASP A 142 -6.78 15.52 6.86
CA ASP A 142 -5.59 15.01 7.54
C ASP A 142 -5.36 15.77 8.85
N THR A 143 -5.08 15.04 9.93
CA THR A 143 -4.63 15.61 11.21
C THR A 143 -3.20 15.14 11.48
N GLU A 144 -2.28 16.07 11.74
CA GLU A 144 -0.90 15.71 12.09
C GLU A 144 -0.85 15.10 13.49
N TYR A 145 -0.40 13.84 13.59
CA TYR A 145 -0.19 13.15 14.86
C TYR A 145 1.16 13.51 15.47
N SER A 146 2.21 13.49 14.64
CA SER A 146 3.58 13.79 15.06
C SER A 146 4.45 14.13 13.85
N SER A 147 5.45 14.98 14.05
CA SER A 147 6.54 15.20 13.10
C SER A 147 7.87 14.93 13.78
N ILE A 148 8.72 14.12 13.14
CA ILE A 148 10.01 13.68 13.68
C ILE A 148 11.05 13.61 12.57
N VAL A 149 12.30 13.91 12.92
CA VAL A 149 13.45 13.66 12.04
C VAL A 149 14.11 12.36 12.49
N LEU A 150 14.21 11.42 11.56
CA LEU A 150 14.81 10.11 11.79
C LEU A 150 16.26 10.12 11.34
N ASP A 151 17.14 9.72 12.24
CA ASP A 151 18.57 9.53 11.97
C ASP A 151 18.90 8.03 11.95
N PHE A 152 19.38 7.55 10.80
CA PHE A 152 19.72 6.15 10.57
C PHE A 152 21.20 5.82 10.86
N SER A 153 22.00 6.80 11.28
CA SER A 153 23.45 6.63 11.51
C SER A 153 23.78 5.50 12.49
N LYS A 154 22.93 5.29 13.51
CA LYS A 154 23.11 4.24 14.53
C LYS A 154 22.45 2.92 14.16
N SER A 155 21.31 2.96 13.48
CA SER A 155 20.45 1.83 13.18
C SER A 155 19.71 2.07 11.88
N GLU A 156 19.62 1.05 11.04
CA GLU A 156 18.83 1.08 9.80
C GLU A 156 17.33 1.12 10.09
N ILE A 157 16.93 0.70 11.29
CA ILE A 157 15.54 0.68 11.73
C ILE A 157 15.34 1.81 12.74
N ALA A 158 14.38 2.69 12.44
CA ALA A 158 13.87 3.69 13.36
C ALA A 158 12.45 3.32 13.79
N THR A 159 12.24 3.12 15.09
CA THR A 159 10.95 2.77 15.68
C THR A 159 10.29 3.98 16.31
N ILE A 160 9.03 4.22 15.96
CA ILE A 160 8.21 5.32 16.49
C ILE A 160 6.99 4.70 17.17
N TYR A 161 6.84 4.94 18.47
CA TYR A 161 5.69 4.42 19.21
C TYR A 161 4.47 5.32 19.05
N LEU A 162 3.33 4.71 18.76
CA LEU A 162 2.03 5.36 18.70
C LEU A 162 1.34 5.16 20.05
N LYS A 163 0.96 6.27 20.68
CA LYS A 163 0.21 6.31 21.94
C LYS A 163 -1.10 7.03 21.70
N LYS A 164 -2.05 6.36 21.06
CA LYS A 164 -3.39 6.89 20.82
C LYS A 164 -4.43 5.88 21.25
N ASP A 165 -5.24 6.27 22.22
CA ASP A 165 -6.39 5.49 22.64
C ASP A 165 -7.54 5.68 21.64
N ALA A 166 -8.23 4.59 21.34
CA ALA A 166 -9.36 4.55 20.43
C ALA A 166 -10.45 3.67 21.05
N GLY A 167 -11.71 4.02 20.81
CA GLY A 167 -12.87 3.27 21.29
C GLY A 167 -13.57 2.53 20.14
N PRO A 168 -14.37 1.50 20.43
CA PRO A 168 -15.19 0.84 19.41
C PRO A 168 -16.23 1.80 18.82
N VAL A 169 -16.46 1.69 17.50
CA VAL A 169 -17.41 2.52 16.74
C VAL A 169 -18.47 1.64 16.07
N PRO A 170 -19.77 1.94 16.19
CA PRO A 170 -20.82 1.20 15.48
C PRO A 170 -20.66 1.26 13.95
N GLN A 171 -20.97 0.18 13.23
CA GLN A 171 -20.80 0.15 11.77
C GLN A 171 -21.54 1.28 11.03
N LYS A 172 -22.70 1.70 11.55
CA LYS A 172 -23.54 2.75 10.94
C LYS A 172 -22.91 4.14 11.00
N GLU A 173 -21.90 4.34 11.84
CA GLU A 173 -21.27 5.64 12.06
C GLU A 173 -20.01 5.85 11.21
N TYR A 174 -19.63 4.86 10.38
CA TYR A 174 -18.54 5.03 9.43
C TYR A 174 -18.76 6.30 8.57
N PRO A 175 -17.76 7.19 8.46
CA PRO A 175 -16.36 7.04 8.89
C PRO A 175 -15.98 7.68 10.23
N LYS A 176 -16.94 8.16 11.03
CA LYS A 176 -16.67 8.96 12.23
C LYS A 176 -15.87 8.19 13.28
N GLY A 177 -14.80 8.81 13.80
CA GLY A 177 -13.94 8.21 14.81
C GLY A 177 -13.01 7.11 14.28
N ILE A 178 -12.97 6.90 12.96
CA ILE A 178 -12.07 5.96 12.29
C ILE A 178 -11.16 6.75 11.36
N TRP A 179 -9.86 6.47 11.44
CA TRP A 179 -8.84 7.06 10.58
C TRP A 179 -7.95 5.99 9.94
N ILE A 180 -7.24 6.40 8.89
CA ILE A 180 -6.13 5.68 8.28
C ILE A 180 -4.85 6.28 8.84
N TRP A 181 -3.96 5.43 9.35
CA TRP A 181 -2.59 5.84 9.63
C TRP A 181 -1.88 6.09 8.32
N ALA A 182 -1.34 7.29 8.14
CA ALA A 182 -0.62 7.68 6.95
C ALA A 182 0.71 8.35 7.33
N VAL A 183 1.64 8.39 6.39
CA VAL A 183 2.94 9.04 6.55
C VAL A 183 3.31 9.87 5.33
N GLN A 184 3.99 10.99 5.59
CA GLN A 184 4.63 11.80 4.56
C GLN A 184 6.12 11.93 4.90
N GLY A 185 6.98 11.71 3.92
CA GLY A 185 8.43 11.72 4.12
C GLY A 185 9.15 12.73 3.25
N ILE A 186 10.24 13.28 3.77
CA ILE A 186 11.15 14.20 3.08
C ILE A 186 12.60 13.85 3.44
N PHE A 187 13.37 13.43 2.44
CA PHE A 187 14.82 13.35 2.54
C PHE A 187 15.46 14.71 2.25
N GLU A 188 16.45 15.09 3.05
CA GLU A 188 17.18 16.34 2.85
C GLU A 188 17.98 16.34 1.53
N ASN A 189 18.51 15.19 1.14
CA ASN A 189 19.37 15.03 -0.03
C ASN A 189 18.77 14.08 -1.07
N ILE A 190 19.12 14.29 -2.34
CA ILE A 190 18.82 13.38 -3.44
C ILE A 190 20.05 12.49 -3.67
N GLY A 191 19.85 11.19 -3.82
CA GLY A 191 20.94 10.27 -4.08
C GLY A 191 20.56 8.80 -3.88
N PRO A 192 21.44 7.87 -4.28
CA PRO A 192 21.18 6.45 -4.11
C PRO A 192 21.04 6.06 -2.63
N ASP A 193 21.68 6.77 -1.71
CA ASP A 193 21.61 6.47 -0.27
C ASP A 193 20.31 6.93 0.40
N SER A 194 19.57 7.86 -0.23
CA SER A 194 18.25 8.33 0.20
C SER A 194 17.19 7.27 -0.09
N CYS A 195 17.17 6.23 0.73
CA CYS A 195 16.54 4.96 0.41
C CYS A 195 15.79 4.34 1.60
N ILE A 196 14.60 3.82 1.34
CA ILE A 196 13.74 3.11 2.30
C ILE A 196 13.43 1.73 1.73
N LYS A 197 13.58 0.69 2.57
CA LYS A 197 13.15 -0.67 2.28
C LYS A 197 11.68 -0.87 2.55
N ASP A 198 11.22 -0.42 3.71
CA ASP A 198 9.82 -0.61 4.09
C ASP A 198 9.40 0.31 5.24
N ILE A 199 8.09 0.55 5.33
CA ILE A 199 7.41 1.29 6.38
C ILE A 199 6.29 0.42 6.93
N GLN A 200 6.47 -0.06 8.16
CA GLN A 200 5.61 -1.07 8.76
C GLN A 200 4.89 -0.55 10.00
N LEU A 201 3.57 -0.76 10.06
CA LEU A 201 2.82 -0.69 11.32
C LEU A 201 2.92 -2.01 12.07
N PHE A 202 3.14 -1.97 13.39
CA PHE A 202 3.17 -3.16 14.23
C PHE A 202 2.22 -3.06 15.42
N GLU A 203 1.72 -4.23 15.86
CA GLU A 203 0.75 -4.40 16.96
C GLU A 203 1.39 -4.80 18.30
#